data_AF-A0A4W5JPE8-F1
#
_entry.id   AF-A0A4W5JPE8-F1
#
_cell.length_a   1.000
_cell.length_b   1.000
_cell.length_c   1.000
_cell.angle_alpha   90.00
_cell.angle_beta   90.00
_cell.angle_gamma   90.00
#
_symmetry.space_group_name_H-M   'P 1'
#
loop_
_entity.id
_entity.type
_entity.pdbx_description
1 polymer ?
#
loop_
_entity_poly.entity_id
_entity_poly.type
_entity_poly.pdbx_seq_one_letter_code
_entity_poly.pdbx_strand_id
1 'polypeptide(L)'
;MSIPCLLSTAARSFTLPGASGVLLRRFRVLCPCSITRKMSSRRQMDHLERTASNYRQDGVYAAQVCGIMDESETVKRLRLAVHPDFTFRAGQW
;
A
#
# COMPACT_ATOMS: atom_id res chain seq x y z
N MET A 1 0.76 -28.69 9.46
CA MET A 1 1.98 -28.69 8.64
C MET A 1 1.77 -29.65 7.48
N SER A 2 1.50 -29.14 6.27
CA SER A 2 1.52 -29.95 5.05
C SER A 2 1.25 -29.05 3.83
N ILE A 3 2.34 -28.55 3.23
CA ILE A 3 2.36 -27.95 1.90
C ILE A 3 2.76 -29.06 0.93
N PRO A 4 2.05 -29.26 -0.19
CA PRO A 4 2.63 -29.92 -1.35
C PRO A 4 3.02 -28.84 -2.37
N CYS A 5 4.31 -28.51 -2.36
CA CYS A 5 4.99 -27.92 -3.51
C CYS A 5 5.10 -28.99 -4.58
N LEU A 6 4.59 -28.74 -5.78
CA LEU A 6 4.98 -29.48 -6.98
C LEU A 6 5.41 -28.47 -8.05
N LEU A 7 6.73 -28.37 -8.18
CA LEU A 7 7.42 -27.73 -9.29
C LEU A 7 7.50 -28.70 -10.48
N SER A 8 7.62 -28.10 -11.67
CA SER A 8 8.09 -28.70 -12.93
C SER A 8 7.00 -29.43 -13.73
N THR A 9 6.79 -29.08 -15.01
CA THR A 9 7.69 -29.52 -16.08
C THR A 9 7.51 -28.66 -17.33
N ALA A 10 8.63 -28.20 -17.91
CA ALA A 10 8.68 -27.53 -19.20
C ALA A 10 8.53 -28.56 -20.33
N ALA A 11 7.52 -28.40 -21.19
CA ALA A 11 7.42 -29.14 -22.44
C ALA A 11 8.04 -28.30 -23.56
N ARG A 12 9.24 -28.70 -24.00
CA ARG A 12 9.87 -28.24 -25.25
C ARG A 12 9.33 -29.08 -26.39
N SER A 13 8.48 -28.51 -27.24
CA SER A 13 8.07 -29.14 -28.49
C SER A 13 8.98 -28.63 -29.62
N PHE A 14 9.95 -29.44 -30.04
CA PHE A 14 10.66 -29.26 -31.30
C PHE A 14 9.89 -30.02 -32.39
N THR A 15 9.40 -29.31 -33.40
CA THR A 15 9.02 -29.90 -34.69
C THR A 15 9.51 -28.99 -35.82
N LEU A 16 10.42 -29.50 -36.62
CA LEU A 16 10.87 -29.02 -37.95
C LEU A 16 10.74 -30.23 -38.90
N PRO A 17 10.84 -30.10 -40.24
CA PRO A 17 10.34 -29.08 -41.17
C PRO A 17 9.48 -29.73 -42.29
N GLY A 18 8.58 -28.98 -42.94
CA GLY A 18 7.82 -29.47 -44.10
C GLY A 18 7.59 -28.36 -45.12
N ALA A 19 8.06 -28.57 -46.35
CA ALA A 19 8.25 -27.56 -47.39
C ALA A 19 6.98 -27.19 -48.18
N SER A 20 7.08 -26.00 -48.80
CA SER A 20 6.39 -25.50 -50.01
C SER A 20 4.93 -25.03 -49.92
N GLY A 21 4.73 -23.75 -50.23
CA GLY A 21 3.38 -23.21 -50.53
C GLY A 21 3.22 -21.68 -50.45
N VAL A 22 4.01 -20.93 -51.21
CA VAL A 22 3.55 -19.84 -52.09
C VAL A 22 2.37 -18.94 -51.61
N LEU A 23 2.70 -17.66 -51.39
CA LEU A 23 1.91 -16.44 -51.67
C LEU A 23 0.65 -16.10 -50.83
N LEU A 24 0.77 -15.07 -49.97
CA LEU A 24 0.14 -13.74 -50.16
C LEU A 24 0.02 -12.95 -48.84
N ARG A 25 0.81 -11.86 -48.78
CA ARG A 25 0.32 -10.50 -48.55
C ARG A 25 -0.83 -10.34 -47.53
N ARG A 26 -0.47 -10.00 -46.28
CA ARG A 26 -1.22 -8.98 -45.53
C ARG A 26 -0.24 -8.00 -44.87
N PHE A 27 -0.19 -6.82 -45.47
CA PHE A 27 0.34 -5.60 -44.88
C PHE A 27 -0.25 -5.43 -43.47
N ARG A 28 0.52 -5.75 -42.42
CA ARG A 28 0.30 -5.16 -41.11
C ARG A 28 1.24 -3.97 -41.04
N VAL A 29 0.70 -2.82 -41.46
CA VAL A 29 1.24 -1.52 -41.12
C VAL A 29 1.50 -1.55 -39.62
N LEU A 30 2.77 -1.61 -39.23
CA LEU A 30 3.19 -1.38 -37.86
C LEU A 30 2.91 0.08 -37.60
N CYS A 31 1.70 0.37 -37.12
CA CYS A 31 1.34 1.67 -36.60
C CYS A 31 2.33 1.93 -35.45
N PRO A 32 3.20 2.96 -35.52
CA PRO A 32 3.92 3.38 -34.34
C PRO A 32 2.86 4.05 -33.46
N CYS A 33 2.26 3.27 -32.57
CA CYS A 33 1.49 3.80 -31.47
C CYS A 33 2.49 4.50 -30.53
N SER A 34 2.94 5.68 -30.91
CA SER A 34 3.60 6.62 -30.01
C SER A 34 2.53 7.13 -29.04
N ILE A 35 2.10 6.24 -28.13
CA ILE A 35 1.37 6.65 -26.93
C ILE A 35 2.38 7.47 -26.14
N THR A 36 2.39 8.77 -26.38
CA THR A 36 3.03 9.76 -25.53
C THR A 36 2.27 9.74 -24.22
N ARG A 37 2.64 8.77 -23.36
CA ARG A 37 2.19 8.76 -21.98
C ARG A 37 2.83 9.98 -21.35
N LYS A 38 2.10 11.10 -21.30
CA LYS A 38 2.48 12.27 -20.50
C LYS A 38 2.64 11.77 -19.07
N MET A 39 3.87 11.46 -18.68
CA MET A 39 4.21 11.21 -17.30
C MET A 39 4.05 12.54 -16.57
N SER A 40 2.85 12.80 -16.07
CA SER A 40 2.70 13.79 -15.01
C SER A 40 3.24 13.12 -13.75
N SER A 41 4.51 13.36 -13.46
CA SER A 41 4.98 13.20 -12.09
C SER A 41 4.16 14.17 -11.27
N ARG A 42 3.29 13.66 -10.38
CA ARG A 42 2.72 14.50 -9.33
C ARG A 42 3.92 15.07 -8.59
N ARG A 43 4.16 16.38 -8.74
CA ARG A 43 5.19 17.11 -8.01
C ARG A 43 5.09 16.64 -6.56
N GLN A 44 6.19 16.12 -6.02
CA GLN A 44 6.25 15.75 -4.62
C GLN A 44 5.91 17.02 -3.84
N MET A 45 4.72 17.04 -3.25
CA MET A 45 4.27 18.16 -2.45
C MET A 45 5.22 18.32 -1.27
N ASP A 46 5.46 19.56 -0.90
CA ASP A 46 6.31 19.86 0.23
C ASP A 46 5.73 19.19 1.49
N HIS A 47 6.61 18.75 2.41
CA HIS A 47 6.16 18.10 3.62
C HIS A 47 5.29 19.03 4.48
N LEU A 48 5.60 20.33 4.52
CA LEU A 48 4.80 21.33 5.22
C LEU A 48 3.41 21.46 4.60
N GLU A 49 3.33 21.51 3.26
CA GLU A 49 2.05 21.52 2.53
C GLU A 49 1.22 20.26 2.81
N ARG A 50 1.87 19.10 2.91
CA ARG A 50 1.22 17.82 3.23
C ARG A 50 0.60 17.82 4.63
N THR A 51 1.22 18.51 5.59
CA THR A 51 0.77 18.55 6.99
C THR A 51 0.07 19.86 7.37
N ALA A 52 -0.15 20.77 6.43
CA ALA A 52 -0.72 22.09 6.72
C ALA A 52 -2.12 22.01 7.37
N SER A 53 -2.88 20.95 7.08
CA SER A 53 -4.18 20.69 7.69
C SER A 53 -4.13 19.84 8.96
N ASN A 54 -2.94 19.44 9.42
CA ASN A 54 -2.76 18.67 10.64
C ASN A 54 -2.84 19.62 11.84
N TYR A 55 -4.06 19.86 12.28
CA TYR A 55 -4.35 20.64 13.46
C TYR A 55 -4.68 19.70 14.63
N ARG A 56 -4.21 20.05 15.83
CA ARG A 56 -4.60 19.35 17.05
C ARG A 56 -6.00 19.80 17.42
N GLN A 57 -6.93 18.86 17.56
CA GLN A 57 -8.24 19.20 18.09
C GLN A 57 -8.08 19.63 19.55
N ASP A 58 -8.34 20.90 19.84
CA ASP A 58 -8.46 21.42 21.21
C ASP A 58 -9.81 20.99 21.81
N GLY A 59 -9.95 19.69 22.03
CA GLY A 59 -11.09 19.12 22.74
C GLY A 59 -10.67 18.75 24.16
N VAL A 60 -11.21 19.44 25.16
CA VAL A 60 -11.06 19.04 26.56
C VAL A 60 -12.24 18.16 26.94
N TYR A 61 -11.97 16.87 27.13
CA TYR A 61 -12.97 15.89 27.53
C TYR A 61 -12.81 15.56 29.02
N ALA A 62 -13.92 15.54 29.75
CA ALA A 62 -13.92 15.02 31.10
C ALA A 62 -13.55 13.53 31.09
N ALA A 63 -12.74 13.11 32.06
CA ALA A 63 -12.31 11.73 32.21
C ALA A 63 -12.27 11.35 33.70
N GLN A 64 -12.50 10.08 33.98
CA GLN A 64 -12.40 9.52 35.33
C GLN A 64 -11.18 8.62 35.43
N VAL A 65 -10.44 8.72 36.54
CA VAL A 65 -9.36 7.78 36.86
C VAL A 65 -9.97 6.47 37.36
N CYS A 66 -9.82 5.41 36.58
CA CYS A 66 -10.33 4.08 36.91
C CYS A 66 -9.28 3.19 37.58
N GLY A 67 -8.00 3.53 37.46
CA GLY A 67 -6.94 2.77 38.09
C GLY A 67 -5.58 3.44 37.93
N ILE A 68 -4.74 3.21 38.94
CA ILE A 68 -3.34 3.61 38.97
C ILE A 68 -2.56 2.35 39.31
N MET A 69 -1.53 2.05 38.53
CA MET A 69 -0.61 0.93 38.77
C MET A 69 0.81 1.47 38.77
N ASP A 70 1.65 0.93 39.62
CA ASP A 70 3.08 1.23 39.60
C ASP A 70 3.76 0.28 38.62
N GLU A 71 4.35 0.83 37.55
CA GLU A 71 5.11 0.05 36.57
C GLU A 71 6.55 -0.16 37.03
N SER A 72 7.11 0.86 37.70
CA SER A 72 8.41 0.84 38.37
C SER A 72 8.39 1.84 39.54
N GLU A 73 9.50 1.95 40.27
CA GLU A 73 9.65 2.93 41.35
C GLU A 73 9.40 4.38 40.90
N THR A 74 9.71 4.71 39.64
CA THR A 74 9.61 6.06 39.10
C THR A 74 8.50 6.24 38.07
N VAL A 75 7.82 5.17 37.66
CA VAL A 75 6.83 5.19 36.58
C VAL A 75 5.50 4.62 37.04
N LYS A 76 4.43 5.39 36.86
CA LYS A 76 3.05 4.94 37.08
C LYS A 76 2.32 4.80 35.75
N ARG A 77 1.50 3.76 35.66
CA ARG A 77 0.54 3.51 34.58
C ARG A 77 -0.86 3.94 35.05
N LEU A 78 -1.52 4.77 34.26
CA LEU A 78 -2.87 5.28 34.52
C LEU A 78 -3.89 4.61 33.59
N ARG A 79 -5.08 4.28 34.11
CA ARG A 79 -6.24 3.86 33.32
C ARG A 79 -7.35 4.89 33.48
N LEU A 80 -7.77 5.47 32.36
CA LEU A 80 -8.82 6.49 32.31
C LEU A 80 -10.07 5.93 31.62
N ALA A 81 -11.25 6.22 32.17
CA ALA A 81 -12.49 6.19 31.41
C ALA A 81 -12.69 7.57 30.78
N VAL A 82 -12.82 7.59 29.47
CA VAL A 82 -12.93 8.81 28.65
C VAL A 82 -14.36 9.00 28.17
N HIS A 83 -14.69 10.24 27.80
CA HIS A 83 -15.97 10.57 27.17
C HIS A 83 -16.18 9.71 25.90
N PRO A 84 -17.42 9.25 25.59
CA PRO A 84 -17.70 8.42 24.42
C PRO A 84 -17.25 9.01 23.08
N ASP A 85 -17.26 10.33 22.97
CA ASP A 85 -16.86 11.04 21.75
C ASP A 85 -15.33 11.20 21.61
N PHE A 86 -14.57 10.84 22.65
CA PHE A 86 -13.12 10.86 22.59
C PHE A 86 -12.61 9.68 21.75
N THR A 87 -11.84 9.99 20.71
CA THR A 87 -11.19 8.98 19.87
C THR A 87 -9.70 9.28 19.74
N PHE A 88 -8.87 8.24 19.73
CA PHE A 88 -7.43 8.37 19.54
C PHE A 88 -6.89 7.22 18.68
N ARG A 89 -5.71 7.44 18.10
CA ARG A 89 -4.93 6.47 17.34
C ARG A 89 -3.60 6.24 18.04
N ALA A 90 -3.06 5.03 17.88
CA ALA A 90 -1.72 4.73 18.38
C ALA A 90 -0.69 5.74 17.81
N GLY A 91 0.20 6.23 18.68
CA GLY A 91 1.23 7.21 18.33
C GLY A 91 0.81 8.69 18.44
N GLN A 92 -0.45 8.97 18.79
CA GLN A 92 -0.86 10.32 19.21
C GLN A 92 -0.48 10.56 20.68
N TRP A 93 -0.29 11.82 21.03
CA TRP A 93 0.00 12.30 22.38
C TRP A 93 -0.98 13.41 22.75
#